data_AF-A0A925RA04-F1
#
_entry.id   AF-A0A925RA04-F1
#
_cell.length_a   1.000
_cell.length_b   1.000
_cell.length_c   1.000
_cell.angle_alpha   90.00
_cell.angle_beta   90.00
_cell.angle_gamma   90.00
#
_symmetry.space_group_name_H-M   'P 1'
#
loop_
_entity.id
_entity.type
_entity.pdbx_description
1 polymer ?
#
loop_
_entity_poly.entity_id
_entity_poly.type
_entity_poly.pdbx_seq_one_letter_code
_entity_poly.pdbx_strand_id
1 'polypeptide(L)'
;MDVDKQASYLEEWKTHEACAEQMLPIIGRLYRDHNIVPTVYGRSLVHCSVIDILKAHRFARLILDSELSVPETFPLLAAMDKLDLAPARVDIGKLTVKFQGLSGALPVEEFVRSELASINIGRVALRTEPQDIVLYGFGRIGRLLARILVEKAGSGEKLRIRAAVVRKGGADDLLKRASLLRRDSIHGQFKGIITVDEEANAIIANGNMIRIIYADAPEQVDYTRYGINDAILIDNTGKWRDREGLGKHLQAAGIAKVILTA
;
A
#
# COMPACT_ATOMS: atom_id res chain seq x y z
N MET A 1 -13.98 -44.61 4.46
CA MET A 1 -13.59 -44.01 5.76
C MET A 1 -12.49 -42.96 5.63
N ASP A 2 -11.37 -43.20 4.91
CA ASP A 2 -10.33 -42.16 4.71
C ASP A 2 -10.55 -41.33 3.42
N VAL A 3 -11.08 -41.96 2.37
CA VAL A 3 -11.45 -41.29 1.10
C VAL A 3 -12.54 -40.22 1.32
N ASP A 4 -13.48 -40.47 2.23
CA ASP A 4 -14.57 -39.54 2.55
C ASP A 4 -14.04 -38.27 3.25
N LYS A 5 -13.02 -38.41 4.09
CA LYS A 5 -12.36 -37.26 4.75
C LYS A 5 -11.53 -36.46 3.76
N GLN A 6 -10.78 -37.12 2.89
CA GLN A 6 -9.99 -36.44 1.86
C GLN A 6 -10.89 -35.63 0.91
N ALA A 7 -12.02 -36.20 0.49
CA ALA A 7 -13.01 -35.49 -0.32
C ALA A 7 -13.58 -34.28 0.42
N SER A 8 -13.94 -34.43 1.70
CA SER A 8 -14.44 -33.32 2.53
C SER A 8 -13.45 -32.16 2.63
N TYR A 9 -12.16 -32.42 2.90
CA TYR A 9 -11.15 -31.36 2.99
C TYR A 9 -10.96 -30.64 1.67
N LEU A 10 -11.02 -31.37 0.55
CA LEU A 10 -10.89 -30.78 -0.78
C LEU A 10 -12.11 -29.91 -1.14
N GLU A 11 -13.32 -30.33 -0.80
CA GLU A 11 -14.54 -29.54 -1.02
C GLU A 11 -14.58 -28.28 -0.14
N GLU A 12 -14.15 -28.38 1.13
CA GLU A 12 -14.00 -27.22 2.00
C GLU A 12 -12.99 -26.21 1.41
N TRP A 13 -11.82 -26.71 0.98
CA TRP A 13 -10.81 -25.88 0.31
C TRP A 13 -11.38 -25.15 -0.91
N LYS A 14 -12.05 -25.88 -1.82
CA LYS A 14 -12.66 -25.29 -3.03
C LYS A 14 -13.69 -24.21 -2.68
N THR A 15 -14.50 -24.46 -1.66
CA THR A 15 -15.51 -23.49 -1.19
C THR A 15 -14.84 -22.21 -0.68
N HIS A 16 -13.79 -22.35 0.11
CA HIS A 16 -13.05 -21.20 0.65
C HIS A 16 -12.30 -20.44 -0.45
N GLU A 17 -11.71 -21.15 -1.40
CA GLU A 17 -11.03 -20.60 -2.57
C GLU A 17 -11.98 -19.77 -3.44
N ALA A 18 -13.13 -20.34 -3.82
CA ALA A 18 -14.16 -19.65 -4.61
C ALA A 18 -14.73 -18.41 -3.90
N CYS A 19 -14.81 -18.44 -2.57
CA CYS A 19 -15.24 -17.29 -1.78
C CYS A 19 -14.17 -16.18 -1.75
N ALA A 20 -12.90 -16.55 -1.55
CA ALA A 20 -11.79 -15.61 -1.57
C ALA A 20 -11.59 -14.96 -2.95
N GLU A 21 -11.83 -15.68 -4.04
CA GLU A 21 -11.86 -15.12 -5.40
C GLU A 21 -12.91 -14.01 -5.54
N GLN A 22 -14.10 -14.20 -4.99
CA GLN A 22 -15.16 -13.19 -4.99
C GLN A 22 -14.86 -11.97 -4.12
N MET A 23 -14.02 -12.11 -3.09
CA MET A 23 -13.57 -10.98 -2.27
C MET A 23 -12.65 -10.02 -3.05
N LEU A 24 -11.85 -10.52 -3.99
CA LEU A 24 -10.81 -9.72 -4.65
C LEU A 24 -11.35 -8.47 -5.36
N PRO A 25 -12.41 -8.54 -6.19
CA PRO A 25 -12.99 -7.35 -6.80
C PRO A 25 -13.53 -6.35 -5.78
N ILE A 26 -14.15 -6.83 -4.69
CA ILE A 26 -14.71 -5.99 -3.63
C ILE A 26 -13.59 -5.24 -2.90
N ILE A 27 -12.55 -5.96 -2.48
CA ILE A 27 -11.37 -5.36 -1.84
C ILE A 27 -10.73 -4.31 -2.77
N GLY A 28 -10.64 -4.62 -4.07
CA GLY A 28 -10.10 -3.72 -5.08
C GLY A 28 -10.90 -2.42 -5.23
N ARG A 29 -12.23 -2.49 -5.26
CA ARG A 29 -13.12 -1.30 -5.30
C ARG A 29 -13.01 -0.48 -4.02
N LEU A 30 -13.18 -1.12 -2.86
CA LEU A 30 -13.05 -0.49 -1.55
C LEU A 30 -11.72 0.28 -1.41
N TYR A 31 -10.61 -0.32 -1.86
CA TYR A 31 -9.30 0.33 -1.78
C TYR A 31 -9.11 1.46 -2.78
N ARG A 32 -9.49 1.29 -4.04
CA ARG A 32 -9.27 2.31 -5.08
C ARG A 32 -10.24 3.48 -4.98
N ASP A 33 -11.49 3.19 -4.70
CA ASP A 33 -12.59 4.15 -4.86
C ASP A 33 -12.86 4.89 -3.52
N HIS A 34 -12.67 4.19 -2.39
CA HIS A 34 -12.92 4.71 -1.04
C HIS A 34 -11.69 4.77 -0.13
N ASN A 35 -10.50 4.35 -0.58
CA ASN A 35 -9.29 4.21 0.24
C ASN A 35 -9.48 3.34 1.51
N ILE A 36 -10.46 2.44 1.50
CA ILE A 36 -10.69 1.49 2.58
C ILE A 36 -9.64 0.39 2.51
N VAL A 37 -9.02 0.08 3.65
CA VAL A 37 -8.08 -1.04 3.78
C VAL A 37 -8.74 -2.12 4.66
N PRO A 38 -9.35 -3.15 4.06
CA PRO A 38 -9.85 -4.30 4.80
C PRO A 38 -8.69 -5.09 5.42
N THR A 39 -8.83 -5.46 6.69
CA THR A 39 -7.86 -6.31 7.39
C THR A 39 -8.52 -7.50 8.09
N VAL A 40 -7.75 -8.55 8.33
CA VAL A 40 -8.11 -9.63 9.25
C VAL A 40 -7.06 -9.68 10.34
N TYR A 41 -7.45 -9.27 11.56
CA TYR A 41 -6.56 -9.15 12.70
C TYR A 41 -5.24 -8.45 12.38
N GLY A 42 -5.36 -7.29 11.73
CA GLY A 42 -4.22 -6.44 11.33
C GLY A 42 -3.49 -6.84 10.05
N ARG A 43 -3.78 -8.02 9.47
CA ARG A 43 -3.25 -8.39 8.15
C ARG A 43 -4.08 -7.74 7.05
N SER A 44 -3.46 -6.88 6.26
CA SER A 44 -4.08 -6.25 5.08
C SER A 44 -4.49 -7.30 4.05
N LEU A 45 -5.69 -7.15 3.49
CA LEU A 45 -6.17 -7.95 2.36
C LEU A 45 -5.94 -7.26 1.00
N VAL A 46 -5.52 -6.00 1.01
CA VAL A 46 -5.23 -5.23 -0.21
C VAL A 46 -3.99 -5.80 -0.91
N HIS A 47 -4.06 -5.95 -2.24
CA HIS A 47 -3.01 -6.53 -3.08
C HIS A 47 -2.60 -7.97 -2.72
N CYS A 48 -3.47 -8.70 -2.01
CA CYS A 48 -3.29 -10.11 -1.69
C CYS A 48 -3.75 -11.02 -2.84
N SER A 49 -3.11 -12.19 -2.96
CA SER A 49 -3.67 -13.29 -3.73
C SER A 49 -4.78 -14.01 -2.96
N VAL A 50 -5.53 -14.88 -3.64
CA VAL A 50 -6.52 -15.78 -3.01
C VAL A 50 -5.91 -16.54 -1.84
N ILE A 51 -4.71 -17.10 -2.04
CA ILE A 51 -3.98 -17.86 -1.02
C ILE A 51 -3.58 -16.97 0.16
N ASP A 52 -3.20 -15.72 -0.09
CA ASP A 52 -2.86 -14.79 1.00
C ASP A 52 -4.09 -14.42 1.85
N ILE A 53 -5.27 -14.27 1.23
CA ILE A 53 -6.55 -14.06 1.94
C ILE A 53 -6.85 -15.27 2.83
N LEU A 54 -6.75 -16.49 2.31
CA LEU A 54 -6.95 -17.72 3.08
C LEU A 54 -5.98 -17.82 4.27
N LYS A 55 -4.70 -17.50 4.04
CA LYS A 55 -3.68 -17.46 5.11
C LYS A 55 -3.98 -16.39 6.15
N ALA A 56 -4.51 -15.23 5.75
CA ALA A 56 -4.87 -14.15 6.69
C ALA A 56 -5.99 -14.59 7.63
N HIS A 57 -6.99 -15.31 7.13
CA HIS A 57 -8.08 -15.90 7.94
C HIS A 57 -7.55 -16.98 8.88
N ARG A 58 -6.74 -17.91 8.35
CA ARG A 58 -6.10 -18.95 9.18
C ARG A 58 -5.21 -18.37 10.27
N PHE A 59 -4.62 -17.19 10.08
CA PHE A 59 -3.81 -16.53 11.10
C PHE A 59 -4.64 -16.09 12.31
N ALA A 60 -5.94 -15.82 12.15
CA ALA A 60 -6.82 -15.39 13.23
C ALA A 60 -6.89 -16.40 14.39
N ARG A 61 -6.71 -17.70 14.13
CA ARG A 61 -6.65 -18.76 15.15
C ARG A 61 -5.50 -18.64 16.15
N LEU A 62 -4.50 -17.78 15.87
CA LEU A 62 -3.43 -17.49 16.82
C LEU A 62 -3.82 -16.41 17.83
N ILE A 63 -4.96 -15.75 17.60
CA ILE A 63 -5.48 -14.63 18.38
C ILE A 63 -6.83 -14.99 19.00
N LEU A 64 -7.63 -15.78 18.28
CA LEU A 64 -8.90 -16.33 18.71
C LEU A 64 -8.73 -17.78 19.14
N ASP A 65 -9.58 -18.23 20.08
CA ASP A 65 -9.72 -19.64 20.44
C ASP A 65 -10.52 -20.45 19.40
N SER A 66 -10.96 -19.82 18.30
CA SER A 66 -11.70 -20.43 17.21
C SER A 66 -11.08 -20.10 15.85
N GLU A 67 -11.41 -20.91 14.83
CA GLU A 67 -11.05 -20.58 13.46
C GLU A 67 -12.02 -19.55 12.88
N LEU A 68 -11.47 -18.62 12.09
CA LEU A 68 -12.23 -17.68 11.28
C LEU A 68 -12.04 -18.07 9.83
N SER A 69 -13.14 -18.28 9.11
CA SER A 69 -13.15 -18.72 7.72
C SER A 69 -13.52 -17.58 6.77
N VAL A 70 -13.18 -17.76 5.49
CA VAL A 70 -13.52 -16.80 4.44
C VAL A 70 -15.04 -16.68 4.23
N PRO A 71 -15.82 -17.77 4.19
CA PRO A 71 -17.28 -17.69 4.06
C PRO A 71 -17.97 -16.89 5.17
N GLU A 72 -17.38 -16.82 6.37
CA GLU A 72 -17.93 -16.03 7.48
C GLU A 72 -17.68 -14.53 7.32
N THR A 73 -16.53 -14.13 6.79
CA THR A 73 -16.19 -12.69 6.63
C THR A 73 -16.73 -12.09 5.34
N PHE A 74 -16.94 -12.91 4.31
CA PHE A 74 -17.37 -12.47 2.99
C PHE A 74 -18.68 -11.66 3.00
N PRO A 75 -19.77 -12.08 3.70
CA PRO A 75 -21.01 -11.31 3.74
C PRO A 75 -20.84 -9.91 4.32
N LEU A 76 -19.95 -9.76 5.32
CA LEU A 76 -19.67 -8.46 5.93
C LEU A 76 -18.90 -7.56 4.97
N LEU A 77 -17.90 -8.12 4.27
CA LEU A 77 -17.18 -7.39 3.24
C LEU A 77 -18.12 -6.95 2.09
N ALA A 78 -19.02 -7.82 1.66
CA ALA A 78 -20.01 -7.51 0.63
C ALA A 78 -21.00 -6.42 1.08
N ALA A 79 -21.39 -6.42 2.35
CA ALA A 79 -22.21 -5.35 2.91
C ALA A 79 -21.46 -4.00 2.96
N MET A 80 -20.15 -4.02 3.28
CA MET A 80 -19.31 -2.81 3.25
C MET A 80 -19.23 -2.16 1.86
N ASP A 81 -19.18 -2.97 0.79
CA ASP A 81 -19.13 -2.48 -0.60
C ASP A 81 -20.37 -1.68 -1.02
N LYS A 82 -21.48 -1.83 -0.28
CA LYS A 82 -22.74 -1.11 -0.53
C LYS A 82 -22.84 0.21 0.23
N LEU A 83 -21.82 0.55 1.03
CA LEU A 83 -21.79 1.76 1.84
C LEU A 83 -20.88 2.81 1.20
N ASP A 84 -21.17 4.09 1.49
CA ASP A 84 -20.32 5.20 1.04
C ASP A 84 -19.36 5.58 2.17
N LEU A 85 -18.30 4.79 2.27
CA LEU A 85 -17.36 4.87 3.39
C LEU A 85 -16.26 5.93 3.12
N ALA A 86 -15.96 6.70 4.15
CA ALA A 86 -14.78 7.56 4.21
C ALA A 86 -13.50 6.72 4.39
N PRO A 87 -12.32 7.23 3.96
CA PRO A 87 -11.06 6.49 4.05
C PRO A 87 -10.74 5.99 5.46
N ALA A 88 -10.59 4.68 5.61
CA ALA A 88 -10.40 4.01 6.90
C ALA A 88 -9.70 2.66 6.76
N ARG A 89 -9.24 2.11 7.89
CA ARG A 89 -8.85 0.70 8.01
C ARG A 89 -9.96 -0.01 8.78
N VAL A 90 -10.52 -1.06 8.19
CA VAL A 90 -11.64 -1.81 8.79
C VAL A 90 -11.21 -3.25 8.95
N ASP A 91 -11.22 -3.75 10.19
CA ASP A 91 -10.88 -5.14 10.47
C ASP A 91 -12.13 -6.03 10.37
N ILE A 92 -12.30 -6.68 9.21
CA ILE A 92 -13.47 -7.53 8.93
C ILE A 92 -13.47 -8.78 9.80
N GLY A 93 -12.30 -9.22 10.29
CA GLY A 93 -12.21 -10.35 11.22
C GLY A 93 -12.82 -10.02 12.59
N LYS A 94 -12.49 -8.86 13.15
CA LYS A 94 -13.12 -8.36 14.38
C LYS A 94 -14.61 -8.09 14.19
N LEU A 95 -14.99 -7.51 13.06
CA LEU A 95 -16.38 -7.21 12.74
C LEU A 95 -17.22 -8.50 12.67
N THR A 96 -16.66 -9.57 12.10
CA THR A 96 -17.30 -10.89 12.00
C THR A 96 -17.50 -11.52 13.37
N VAL A 97 -16.49 -11.52 14.24
CA VAL A 97 -16.62 -12.04 15.60
C VAL A 97 -17.67 -11.27 16.40
N LYS A 98 -17.70 -9.94 16.26
CA LYS A 98 -18.73 -9.11 16.90
C LYS A 98 -20.14 -9.45 16.39
N PHE A 99 -20.29 -9.67 15.08
CA PHE A 99 -21.56 -10.08 14.48
C PHE A 99 -22.02 -11.46 14.99
N GLN A 100 -21.12 -12.43 15.06
CA GLN A 100 -21.41 -13.79 15.56
C GLN A 100 -21.88 -13.77 17.03
N GLY A 101 -21.35 -12.86 17.85
CA GLY A 101 -21.78 -12.66 19.24
C GLY A 101 -23.21 -12.13 19.42
N LEU A 102 -23.86 -11.64 18.36
CA LEU A 102 -25.23 -11.12 18.40
C LEU A 102 -26.32 -12.19 18.17
N SER A 103 -25.94 -13.46 17.98
CA SER A 103 -26.86 -14.60 17.81
C SER A 103 -27.96 -14.38 16.74
N GLY A 104 -27.65 -13.63 15.68
CA GLY A 104 -28.58 -13.39 14.56
C GLY A 104 -29.67 -12.35 14.83
N ALA A 105 -29.50 -11.48 15.84
CA ALA A 105 -30.47 -10.44 16.17
C ALA A 105 -30.72 -9.40 15.05
N LEU A 106 -29.77 -9.24 14.12
CA LEU A 106 -29.84 -8.27 13.03
C LEU A 106 -29.35 -8.87 11.71
N PRO A 107 -29.90 -8.46 10.56
CA PRO A 107 -29.31 -8.75 9.25
C PRO A 107 -27.88 -8.19 9.15
N VAL A 108 -27.00 -8.89 8.41
CA VAL A 108 -25.59 -8.49 8.21
C VAL A 108 -25.46 -7.04 7.73
N GLU A 109 -26.31 -6.63 6.78
CA GLU A 109 -26.26 -5.30 6.19
C GLU A 109 -26.60 -4.19 7.18
N GLU A 110 -27.57 -4.42 8.05
CA GLU A 110 -27.97 -3.48 9.10
C GLU A 110 -26.91 -3.37 10.19
N PHE A 111 -26.32 -4.50 10.57
CA PHE A 111 -25.20 -4.54 11.51
C PHE A 111 -23.97 -3.79 10.97
N VAL A 112 -23.55 -4.06 9.73
CA VAL A 112 -22.38 -3.38 9.14
C VAL A 112 -22.64 -1.88 9.00
N ARG A 113 -23.86 -1.48 8.61
CA ARG A 113 -24.24 -0.07 8.53
C ARG A 113 -24.18 0.63 9.88
N SER A 114 -24.68 0.00 10.95
CA SER A 114 -24.67 0.60 12.28
C SER A 114 -23.27 0.68 12.87
N GLU A 115 -22.46 -0.36 12.72
CA GLU A 115 -21.07 -0.40 13.20
C GLU A 115 -20.16 0.58 12.48
N LEU A 116 -20.36 0.77 11.17
CA LEU A 116 -19.57 1.69 10.36
C LEU A 116 -20.23 3.07 10.19
N ALA A 117 -21.27 3.38 10.95
CA ALA A 117 -22.03 4.63 10.81
C ALA A 117 -21.15 5.88 10.93
N SER A 118 -20.12 5.85 11.80
CA SER A 118 -19.20 6.96 12.01
C SER A 118 -18.33 7.28 10.79
N ILE A 119 -18.12 6.31 9.89
CA ILE A 119 -17.34 6.47 8.66
C ILE A 119 -18.20 6.37 7.40
N ASN A 120 -19.48 6.04 7.50
CA ASN A 120 -20.43 6.03 6.38
C ASN A 120 -20.97 7.44 6.09
N ILE A 121 -20.05 8.37 5.83
CA ILE A 121 -20.31 9.80 5.63
C ILE A 121 -19.91 10.28 4.21
N GLY A 122 -19.60 9.34 3.33
CA GLY A 122 -19.09 9.59 2.00
C GLY A 122 -17.57 9.76 1.92
N ARG A 123 -17.06 9.76 0.68
CA ARG A 123 -15.63 9.97 0.42
C ARG A 123 -15.20 11.36 0.84
N VAL A 124 -14.39 11.42 1.89
CA VAL A 124 -13.70 12.64 2.34
C VAL A 124 -12.24 12.57 1.93
N ALA A 125 -11.72 13.61 1.28
CA ALA A 125 -10.30 13.70 0.96
C ALA A 125 -9.49 13.77 2.25
N LEU A 126 -8.51 12.87 2.42
CA LEU A 126 -7.65 12.84 3.60
C LEU A 126 -6.74 14.08 3.70
N ARG A 127 -6.47 14.72 2.57
CA ARG A 127 -5.68 15.94 2.42
C ARG A 127 -6.26 16.75 1.27
N THR A 128 -6.11 18.07 1.33
CA THR A 128 -6.45 18.97 0.22
C THR A 128 -5.61 18.64 -1.01
N GLU A 129 -4.32 18.35 -0.81
CA GLU A 129 -3.39 17.93 -1.85
C GLU A 129 -2.55 16.73 -1.39
N PRO A 130 -2.23 15.79 -2.31
CA PRO A 130 -1.27 14.72 -2.03
C PRO A 130 0.07 15.29 -1.60
N GLN A 131 0.70 14.63 -0.62
CA GLN A 131 2.03 15.02 -0.17
C GLN A 131 3.09 14.41 -1.10
N ASP A 132 3.81 15.26 -1.82
CA ASP A 132 4.92 14.81 -2.64
C ASP A 132 6.11 14.39 -1.78
N ILE A 133 6.73 13.27 -2.18
CA ILE A 133 7.92 12.69 -1.55
C ILE A 133 9.05 12.65 -2.57
N VAL A 134 10.21 13.13 -2.16
CA VAL A 134 11.48 13.02 -2.89
C VAL A 134 12.43 12.14 -2.10
N LEU A 135 13.02 11.14 -2.76
CA LEU A 135 14.07 10.33 -2.14
C LEU A 135 15.44 10.88 -2.55
N TYR A 136 16.25 11.30 -1.58
CA TYR A 136 17.63 11.68 -1.85
C TYR A 136 18.51 10.45 -1.64
N GLY A 137 18.95 9.86 -2.74
CA GLY A 137 19.60 8.56 -2.82
C GLY A 137 18.65 7.45 -3.29
N PHE A 138 19.12 6.60 -4.20
CA PHE A 138 18.36 5.43 -4.68
C PHE A 138 19.13 4.11 -4.48
N GLY A 139 19.82 4.03 -3.33
CA GLY A 139 20.50 2.84 -2.85
C GLY A 139 19.52 1.83 -2.25
N ARG A 140 19.99 0.98 -1.33
CA ARG A 140 19.14 -0.07 -0.72
C ARG A 140 17.91 0.51 -0.02
N ILE A 141 18.10 1.45 0.91
CA ILE A 141 16.99 2.05 1.68
C ILE A 141 16.02 2.81 0.77
N GLY A 142 16.54 3.67 -0.12
CA GLY A 142 15.72 4.41 -1.07
C GLY A 142 14.85 3.49 -1.95
N ARG A 143 15.39 2.38 -2.47
CA ARG A 143 14.59 1.42 -3.25
C ARG A 143 13.51 0.76 -2.40
N LEU A 144 13.79 0.41 -1.14
CA LEU A 144 12.77 -0.18 -0.25
C LEU A 144 11.67 0.81 0.09
N LEU A 145 12.03 2.07 0.37
CA LEU A 145 11.05 3.15 0.57
C LEU A 145 10.20 3.37 -0.68
N ALA A 146 10.82 3.40 -1.86
CA ALA A 146 10.09 3.50 -3.13
C ALA A 146 9.09 2.34 -3.30
N ARG A 147 9.50 1.10 -3.00
CA ARG A 147 8.60 -0.06 -3.04
C ARG A 147 7.39 0.12 -2.12
N ILE A 148 7.63 0.53 -0.87
CA ILE A 148 6.57 0.74 0.13
C ILE A 148 5.63 1.88 -0.27
N LEU A 149 6.17 3.01 -0.76
CA LEU A 149 5.39 4.16 -1.20
C LEU A 149 4.51 3.81 -2.40
N VAL A 150 5.05 3.06 -3.37
CA VAL A 150 4.30 2.60 -4.55
C VAL A 150 3.19 1.63 -4.16
N GLU A 151 3.47 0.67 -3.25
CA GLU A 151 2.47 -0.28 -2.74
C GLU A 151 1.35 0.42 -1.96
N LYS A 152 1.66 1.51 -1.25
CA LYS A 152 0.71 2.25 -0.42
C LYS A 152 0.10 3.49 -1.10
N ALA A 153 0.34 3.68 -2.39
CA ALA A 153 -0.16 4.85 -3.12
C ALA A 153 -1.70 4.92 -3.10
N GLY A 154 -2.39 3.78 -3.14
CA GLY A 154 -3.85 3.71 -3.13
C GLY A 154 -4.47 4.52 -4.26
N SER A 155 -5.45 5.37 -3.93
CA SER A 155 -6.03 6.36 -4.86
C SER A 155 -5.07 7.48 -5.30
N GLY A 156 -3.86 7.57 -4.72
CA GLY A 156 -2.90 8.65 -4.98
C GLY A 156 -3.09 9.89 -4.11
N GLU A 157 -4.08 9.90 -3.20
CA GLU A 157 -4.41 11.07 -2.36
C GLU A 157 -3.51 11.24 -1.12
N LYS A 158 -2.62 10.28 -0.85
CA LYS A 158 -1.78 10.26 0.36
C LYS A 158 -0.37 10.76 0.09
N LEU A 159 0.62 9.89 0.25
CA LEU A 159 2.02 10.16 -0.05
C LEU A 159 2.30 9.70 -1.47
N ARG A 160 2.87 10.59 -2.28
CA ARG A 160 3.19 10.31 -3.68
C ARG A 160 4.68 10.48 -3.91
N ILE A 161 5.36 9.40 -4.26
CA ILE A 161 6.75 9.50 -4.70
C ILE A 161 6.79 10.20 -6.07
N ARG A 162 7.62 11.25 -6.17
CA ARG A 162 7.76 12.05 -7.40
C ARG A 162 9.14 11.96 -8.02
N ALA A 163 10.17 11.86 -7.19
CA ALA A 163 11.54 11.85 -7.67
C ALA A 163 12.48 11.05 -6.77
N ALA A 164 13.57 10.60 -7.36
CA ALA A 164 14.74 10.07 -6.68
C ALA A 164 16.00 10.80 -7.18
N VAL A 165 16.73 11.44 -6.27
CA VAL A 165 17.96 12.17 -6.58
C VAL A 165 19.16 11.27 -6.41
N VAL A 166 20.04 11.26 -7.40
CA VAL A 166 21.20 10.36 -7.45
C VAL A 166 22.39 11.06 -8.11
N ARG A 167 23.59 10.53 -7.90
CA ARG A 167 24.74 10.95 -8.70
C ARG A 167 24.70 10.25 -10.05
N LYS A 168 25.07 10.97 -11.10
CA LYS A 168 25.14 10.40 -12.45
C LYS A 168 26.24 9.34 -12.47
N GLY A 169 25.86 8.12 -12.82
CA GLY A 169 26.78 7.02 -13.05
C GLY A 169 27.28 7.04 -14.49
N GLY A 170 26.77 6.11 -15.31
CA GLY A 170 27.08 5.99 -16.74
C GLY A 170 25.84 6.23 -17.63
N ALA A 171 25.97 5.90 -18.92
CA ALA A 171 24.88 6.06 -19.90
C ALA A 171 23.62 5.28 -19.52
N ASP A 172 23.76 4.04 -19.04
CA ASP A 172 22.63 3.15 -18.71
C ASP A 172 22.13 3.27 -17.25
N ASP A 173 22.40 4.38 -16.56
CA ASP A 173 22.11 4.49 -15.13
C ASP A 173 20.62 4.32 -14.80
N LEU A 174 19.73 4.88 -15.64
CA LEU A 174 18.28 4.75 -15.51
C LEU A 174 17.83 3.29 -15.58
N LEU A 175 18.27 2.55 -16.61
CA LEU A 175 17.95 1.14 -16.81
C LEU A 175 18.48 0.27 -15.66
N LYS A 176 19.70 0.54 -15.20
CA LYS A 176 20.29 -0.16 -14.04
C LYS A 176 19.45 0.06 -12.78
N ARG A 177 19.00 1.28 -12.52
CA ARG A 177 18.14 1.59 -11.35
C ARG A 177 16.78 0.92 -11.45
N ALA A 178 16.16 0.92 -12.63
CA ALA A 178 14.91 0.22 -12.86
C ALA A 178 15.06 -1.30 -12.61
N SER A 179 16.16 -1.90 -13.09
CA SER A 179 16.49 -3.32 -12.86
C SER A 179 16.68 -3.63 -11.36
N LEU A 180 17.42 -2.79 -10.64
CA LEU A 180 17.62 -2.92 -9.20
C LEU A 180 16.33 -2.70 -8.38
N LEU A 181 15.40 -1.89 -8.87
CA LEU A 181 14.07 -1.77 -8.26
C LEU A 181 13.23 -3.01 -8.54
N ARG A 182 13.34 -3.61 -9.74
CA ARG A 182 12.61 -4.81 -10.16
C ARG A 182 13.03 -6.06 -9.39
N ARG A 183 14.32 -6.25 -9.12
CA ARG A 183 14.83 -7.43 -8.41
C ARG A 183 15.74 -7.01 -7.26
N ASP A 184 15.34 -7.38 -6.05
CA ASP A 184 16.15 -7.26 -4.85
C ASP A 184 16.53 -8.67 -4.37
N SER A 185 17.78 -8.84 -3.91
CA SER A 185 18.28 -10.16 -3.50
C SER A 185 17.68 -10.66 -2.20
N ILE A 186 17.22 -9.76 -1.31
CA ILE A 186 16.69 -10.11 0.01
C ILE A 186 15.17 -9.94 0.03
N HIS A 187 14.65 -8.91 -0.64
CA HIS A 187 13.22 -8.62 -0.67
C HIS A 187 12.51 -9.14 -1.92
N GLY A 188 13.23 -9.88 -2.77
CA GLY A 188 12.68 -10.53 -3.95
C GLY A 188 12.25 -9.57 -5.07
N GLN A 189 11.37 -10.07 -5.93
CA GLN A 189 10.86 -9.32 -7.06
C GLN A 189 9.90 -8.22 -6.62
N PHE A 190 9.87 -7.13 -7.40
CA PHE A 190 8.87 -6.09 -7.24
C PHE A 190 7.47 -6.65 -7.53
N LYS A 191 6.50 -6.33 -6.66
CA LYS A 191 5.11 -6.76 -6.81
C LYS A 191 4.36 -5.83 -7.77
N GLY A 192 4.57 -6.03 -9.06
CA GLY A 192 3.87 -5.31 -10.12
C GLY A 192 4.74 -5.02 -11.33
N ILE A 193 4.45 -3.93 -12.03
CA ILE A 193 5.10 -3.57 -13.29
C ILE A 193 6.06 -2.40 -13.12
N ILE A 194 7.18 -2.46 -13.82
CA ILE A 194 8.16 -1.37 -13.92
C ILE A 194 8.47 -1.15 -15.39
N THR A 195 8.19 0.05 -15.88
CA THR A 195 8.63 0.55 -17.19
C THR A 195 9.54 1.76 -17.00
N VAL A 196 10.21 2.17 -18.09
CA VAL A 196 11.12 3.30 -18.10
C VAL A 196 10.62 4.29 -19.15
N ASP A 197 10.62 5.57 -18.78
CA ASP A 197 10.36 6.70 -19.65
C ASP A 197 11.68 7.45 -19.81
N GLU A 198 12.33 7.28 -20.97
CA GLU A 198 13.65 7.88 -21.23
C GLU A 198 13.57 9.38 -21.46
N GLU A 199 12.51 9.85 -22.11
CA GLU A 199 12.29 11.28 -22.40
C GLU A 199 12.16 12.09 -21.10
N ALA A 200 11.40 11.54 -20.15
CA ALA A 200 11.22 12.16 -18.84
C ALA A 200 12.30 11.79 -17.82
N ASN A 201 13.25 10.92 -18.20
CA ASN A 201 14.26 10.29 -17.35
C ASN A 201 13.64 9.72 -16.05
N ALA A 202 12.62 8.86 -16.19
CA ALA A 202 11.79 8.39 -15.10
C ALA A 202 11.58 6.86 -15.09
N ILE A 203 11.33 6.33 -13.90
CA ILE A 203 10.89 4.95 -13.68
C ILE A 203 9.39 5.00 -13.37
N ILE A 204 8.58 4.23 -14.10
CA ILE A 204 7.14 4.12 -13.84
C ILE A 204 6.88 2.80 -13.13
N ALA A 205 6.51 2.85 -11.85
CA ALA A 205 6.24 1.68 -11.02
C ALA A 205 4.77 1.64 -10.60
N ASN A 206 4.01 0.65 -11.08
CA ASN A 206 2.55 0.54 -10.88
C ASN A 206 1.81 1.87 -11.15
N GLY A 207 2.18 2.57 -12.23
CA GLY A 207 1.62 3.88 -12.60
C GLY A 207 2.20 5.09 -11.86
N ASN A 208 3.05 4.89 -10.84
CA ASN A 208 3.73 5.98 -10.15
C ASN A 208 4.98 6.38 -10.91
N MET A 209 5.02 7.62 -11.41
CA MET A 209 6.19 8.19 -12.10
C MET A 209 7.22 8.70 -11.09
N ILE A 210 8.40 8.10 -11.11
CA ILE A 210 9.55 8.48 -10.26
C ILE A 210 10.63 9.05 -11.17
N ARG A 211 10.76 10.39 -11.19
CA ARG A 211 11.81 11.06 -11.96
C ARG A 211 13.19 10.80 -11.33
N ILE A 212 14.16 10.41 -12.14
CA ILE A 212 15.55 10.35 -11.70
C ILE A 212 16.17 11.72 -11.93
N ILE A 213 16.64 12.35 -10.86
CA ILE A 213 17.27 13.67 -10.91
C ILE A 213 18.75 13.48 -10.60
N TYR A 214 19.62 14.01 -11.46
CA TYR A 214 21.06 13.94 -11.26
C TYR A 214 21.56 15.21 -10.58
N ALA A 215 22.20 15.08 -9.42
CA ALA A 215 22.79 16.20 -8.70
C ALA A 215 23.98 15.77 -7.84
N ASP A 216 24.98 16.64 -7.73
CA ASP A 216 26.16 16.41 -6.90
C ASP A 216 26.02 16.96 -5.49
N ALA A 217 25.25 18.03 -5.34
CA ALA A 217 24.93 18.70 -4.09
C ALA A 217 23.40 18.95 -3.91
N PRO A 218 22.88 18.85 -2.67
CA PRO A 218 21.47 19.07 -2.33
C PRO A 218 20.84 20.34 -2.86
N GLU A 219 21.53 21.46 -2.67
CA GLU A 219 21.07 22.83 -2.92
C GLU A 219 20.97 23.18 -4.42
N GLN A 220 21.51 22.33 -5.31
CA GLN A 220 21.55 22.58 -6.75
C GLN A 220 20.26 22.20 -7.48
N VAL A 221 19.36 21.47 -6.82
CA VAL A 221 18.16 20.94 -7.47
C VAL A 221 17.00 21.94 -7.34
N ASP A 222 16.41 22.28 -8.48
CA ASP A 222 15.16 23.03 -8.55
C ASP A 222 14.02 22.04 -8.87
N TYR A 223 13.30 21.62 -7.82
CA TYR A 223 12.22 20.63 -7.95
C TYR A 223 10.95 21.22 -8.57
N THR A 224 10.79 22.54 -8.53
CA THR A 224 9.60 23.24 -9.04
C THR A 224 9.43 23.05 -10.55
N ARG A 225 10.55 22.87 -11.28
CA ARG A 225 10.58 22.52 -12.71
C ARG A 225 9.86 21.21 -13.04
N TYR A 226 9.71 20.34 -12.05
CA TYR A 226 9.01 19.06 -12.18
C TYR A 226 7.60 19.10 -11.58
N GLY A 227 7.10 20.29 -11.23
CA GLY A 227 5.82 20.48 -10.55
C GLY A 227 5.81 19.92 -9.13
N ILE A 228 6.93 20.07 -8.41
CA ILE A 228 7.09 19.66 -7.01
C ILE A 228 7.40 20.93 -6.21
N ASN A 229 6.45 21.38 -5.37
CA ASN A 229 6.52 22.68 -4.72
C ASN A 229 6.53 22.63 -3.18
N ASP A 230 6.03 21.56 -2.58
CA ASP A 230 5.94 21.38 -1.13
C ASP A 230 6.28 19.93 -0.76
N ALA A 231 7.47 19.45 -1.15
CA ALA A 231 7.85 18.07 -0.92
C ALA A 231 8.50 17.83 0.44
N ILE A 232 8.30 16.61 0.93
CA ILE A 232 9.14 16.02 1.98
C ILE A 232 10.28 15.28 1.29
N LEU A 233 11.50 15.71 1.56
CA LEU A 233 12.71 15.03 1.14
C LEU A 233 13.12 14.01 2.21
N ILE A 234 13.36 12.77 1.79
CA ILE A 234 13.91 11.72 2.64
C ILE A 234 15.36 11.52 2.22
N ASP A 235 16.31 11.92 3.07
CA ASP A 235 17.73 11.64 2.86
C ASP A 235 18.05 10.23 3.34
N ASN A 236 18.26 9.37 2.37
CA ASN A 236 18.66 7.98 2.58
C ASN A 236 20.03 7.68 1.99
N THR A 237 20.88 8.71 1.83
CA THR A 237 22.30 8.56 1.50
C THR A 237 23.15 8.36 2.75
N GLY A 238 22.74 8.92 3.88
CA GLY A 238 23.50 8.93 5.13
C GLY A 238 24.80 9.74 5.06
N LYS A 239 24.97 10.57 4.03
CA LYS A 239 26.15 11.44 3.83
C LYS A 239 26.08 12.69 4.71
N TRP A 240 24.90 13.28 4.87
CA TRP A 240 24.65 14.40 5.78
C TRP A 240 23.95 13.86 7.02
N ARG A 241 24.46 14.21 8.20
CA ARG A 241 24.00 13.66 9.49
C ARG A 241 23.75 14.73 10.54
N ASP A 242 24.21 15.94 10.30
CA ASP A 242 24.00 17.09 11.15
C ASP A 242 22.91 18.01 10.59
N ARG A 243 22.42 18.89 11.46
CA ARG A 243 21.37 19.86 11.12
C ARG A 243 21.81 20.79 10.00
N GLU A 244 23.08 21.20 9.99
CA GLU A 244 23.62 22.11 8.98
C GLU A 244 23.67 21.45 7.59
N GLY A 245 24.21 20.24 7.50
CA GLY A 245 24.26 19.47 6.26
C GLY A 245 22.88 19.14 5.71
N LEU A 246 21.94 18.72 6.57
CA LEU A 246 20.56 18.48 6.18
C LEU A 246 19.82 19.77 5.79
N GLY A 247 20.18 20.90 6.42
CA GLY A 247 19.64 22.22 6.12
C GLY A 247 19.88 22.67 4.67
N LYS A 248 20.89 22.12 3.99
CA LYS A 248 21.14 22.38 2.57
C LYS A 248 20.01 21.91 1.67
N HIS A 249 19.34 20.81 2.00
CA HIS A 249 18.18 20.33 1.24
C HIS A 249 17.02 21.33 1.29
N LEU A 250 16.87 22.09 2.39
CA LEU A 250 15.83 23.11 2.51
C LEU A 250 16.10 24.37 1.67
N GLN A 251 17.33 24.54 1.17
CA GLN A 251 17.67 25.62 0.24
C GLN A 251 17.24 25.30 -1.19
N ALA A 252 16.96 24.02 -1.48
CA ALA A 252 16.52 23.57 -2.79
C ALA A 252 15.04 23.93 -3.02
N ALA A 253 14.74 24.54 -4.17
CA ALA A 253 13.39 25.02 -4.47
C ALA A 253 12.40 23.85 -4.58
N GLY A 254 11.31 23.90 -3.80
CA GLY A 254 10.26 22.88 -3.79
C GLY A 254 10.34 21.87 -2.64
N ILE A 255 11.34 21.96 -1.75
CA ILE A 255 11.43 21.14 -0.53
C ILE A 255 11.00 21.96 0.68
N ALA A 256 10.06 21.42 1.47
CA ALA A 256 9.58 22.05 2.70
C ALA A 256 10.05 21.35 3.97
N LYS A 257 10.34 20.04 3.90
CA LYS A 257 10.75 19.24 5.06
C LYS A 257 11.79 18.21 4.66
N VAL A 258 12.65 17.86 5.62
CA VAL A 258 13.73 16.88 5.44
C VAL A 258 13.65 15.84 6.55
N ILE A 259 13.75 14.56 6.18
CA ILE A 259 13.81 13.41 7.09
C ILE A 259 15.09 12.63 6.80
N LEU A 260 15.89 12.36 7.82
CA LEU A 260 17.06 11.49 7.72
C LEU A 260 16.70 10.05 8.12
N THR A 261 17.22 9.05 7.40
CA THR A 261 16.99 7.62 7.69
C THR A 261 18.21 6.91 8.32
N ALA A 262 19.09 7.66 8.98
CA ALA A 262 20.40 7.20 9.46
C ALA A 262 20.59 7.48 10.95
#